data_AF-A0A7C4KWN3-F1
#
_entry.id   AF-A0A7C4KWN3-F1
#
_cell.length_a   1.000
_cell.length_b   1.000
_cell.length_c   1.000
_cell.angle_alpha   90.00
_cell.angle_beta   90.00
_cell.angle_gamma   90.00
#
_symmetry.space_group_name_H-M   'P 1'
#
loop_
_entity.id
_entity.type
_entity.pdbx_description
1 polymer ?
#
loop_
_entity_poly.entity_id
_entity_poly.type
_entity_poly.pdbx_seq_one_letter_code
_entity_poly.pdbx_strand_id
1 'polypeptide(L)'
;MAPPLFARFYINGQILYEKVKEIAKNQNYEIIYEDPVNKILHIHKRVYGRTIHLIIHIGDGKDRSLAIDVKPGYEGFSMDYGRRFLEEIKKVAR
;
A
#
# COMPACT_ATOMS: atom_id res chain seq x y z
N MET A 1 15.09 5.03 -8.55
CA MET A 1 14.34 4.41 -7.45
C MET A 1 13.60 5.54 -6.75
N ALA A 2 12.29 5.62 -6.98
CA ALA A 2 11.44 6.63 -6.38
C ALA A 2 11.44 6.48 -4.85
N PRO A 3 11.34 7.59 -4.09
CA PRO A 3 11.28 7.52 -2.64
C PRO A 3 10.00 6.79 -2.21
N PRO A 4 10.05 5.96 -1.15
CA PRO A 4 8.85 5.32 -0.61
C PRO A 4 7.84 6.36 -0.16
N LEU A 5 6.56 6.09 -0.39
CA LEU A 5 5.48 6.90 0.14
C LEU A 5 5.23 6.50 1.60
N PHE A 6 5.35 7.45 2.51
CA PHE A 6 5.22 7.18 3.94
C PHE A 6 4.02 7.94 4.53
N ALA A 7 3.27 7.27 5.42
CA ALA A 7 2.33 7.94 6.31
C ALA A 7 2.27 7.25 7.67
N ARG A 8 2.02 8.04 8.71
CA ARG A 8 1.75 7.55 10.06
C ARG A 8 0.24 7.51 10.32
N PHE A 9 -0.19 6.45 10.99
CA PHE A 9 -1.57 6.20 11.39
C PHE A 9 -1.60 6.04 12.92
N TYR A 10 -2.73 6.33 13.57
CA TYR A 10 -2.84 6.19 15.03
C TYR A 10 -3.60 4.95 15.46
N ILE A 11 -3.96 4.07 14.52
CA ILE A 11 -4.69 2.82 14.76
C ILE A 11 -3.74 1.63 14.95
N ASN A 12 -4.27 0.51 15.45
CA ASN A 12 -3.53 -0.74 15.60
C ASN A 12 -3.04 -1.27 14.24
N GLY A 13 -1.80 -1.75 14.16
CA GLY A 13 -1.20 -2.22 12.90
C GLY A 13 -1.94 -3.40 12.26
N GLN A 14 -2.56 -4.28 13.04
CA GLN A 14 -3.40 -5.37 12.53
C GLN A 14 -4.67 -4.83 11.88
N ILE A 15 -5.33 -3.86 12.52
CA ILE A 15 -6.54 -3.21 11.96
C ILE A 15 -6.17 -2.45 10.68
N LEU A 16 -5.03 -1.76 10.66
CA LEU A 16 -4.54 -1.09 9.45
C LEU A 16 -4.29 -2.08 8.32
N TYR A 17 -3.68 -3.22 8.62
CA TYR A 17 -3.43 -4.30 7.67
C TYR A 17 -4.71 -4.83 7.02
N GLU A 18 -5.74 -5.10 7.83
CA GLU A 18 -7.04 -5.55 7.31
C GLU A 18 -7.71 -4.49 6.44
N LYS A 19 -7.71 -3.22 6.87
CA LYS A 19 -8.23 -2.09 6.08
C LYS A 19 -7.50 -1.94 4.75
N VAL A 20 -6.17 -2.09 4.73
CA VAL A 20 -5.39 -2.04 3.49
C VAL A 20 -5.80 -3.16 2.52
N LYS A 21 -6.03 -4.38 3.03
CA LYS A 21 -6.54 -5.49 2.19
C LYS A 21 -7.92 -5.20 1.61
N GLU A 22 -8.82 -4.62 2.39
CA GLU A 22 -10.15 -4.23 1.91
C GLU A 22 -10.06 -3.17 0.81
N ILE A 23 -9.24 -2.13 1.01
CA ILE A 23 -9.05 -1.07 0.02
C ILE A 23 -8.42 -1.63 -1.26
N ALA A 24 -7.44 -2.55 -1.15
CA ALA A 24 -6.86 -3.23 -2.29
C ALA A 24 -7.93 -3.95 -3.11
N LYS A 25 -8.80 -4.75 -2.47
CA LYS A 25 -9.91 -5.44 -3.14
C LYS A 25 -10.89 -4.46 -3.78
N ASN A 26 -11.34 -3.43 -3.05
CA ASN A 26 -12.30 -2.44 -3.53
C ASN A 26 -11.78 -1.64 -4.74
N GLN A 27 -10.46 -1.44 -4.81
CA GLN A 27 -9.83 -0.76 -5.93
C GLN A 27 -9.36 -1.70 -7.05
N ASN A 28 -9.77 -2.97 -7.06
CA ASN A 28 -9.38 -3.96 -8.06
C ASN A 28 -7.86 -4.17 -8.14
N TYR A 29 -7.18 -4.17 -6.99
CA TYR A 29 -5.81 -4.67 -6.91
C TYR A 29 -5.83 -6.17 -6.63
N GLU A 30 -4.94 -6.90 -7.28
CA GLU A 30 -4.67 -8.31 -7.03
C GLU A 30 -3.57 -8.43 -5.97
N ILE A 31 -3.78 -9.25 -4.94
CA ILE A 31 -2.76 -9.55 -3.93
C ILE A 31 -1.91 -10.70 -4.46
N ILE A 32 -0.64 -10.42 -4.76
CA ILE A 32 0.29 -11.40 -5.34
C ILE A 32 1.13 -12.09 -4.27
N TYR A 33 1.45 -11.35 -3.22
CA TYR A 33 2.16 -11.89 -2.07
C TYR A 33 1.66 -11.24 -0.79
N GLU A 34 1.59 -12.06 0.24
CA GLU A 34 1.12 -11.69 1.57
C GLU A 34 2.07 -12.28 2.61
N ASP A 35 2.57 -11.43 3.51
CA ASP A 35 3.26 -11.85 4.72
C ASP A 35 2.55 -11.22 5.94
N PRO A 36 1.66 -11.97 6.61
CA PRO A 36 0.92 -11.47 7.76
C PRO A 36 1.80 -11.30 9.01
N VAL A 37 2.94 -12.01 9.10
CA VAL A 37 3.84 -11.92 10.25
C VAL A 37 4.59 -10.60 10.23
N ASN A 38 5.15 -10.24 9.07
CA ASN A 38 5.86 -8.97 8.87
C ASN A 38 4.94 -7.83 8.40
N LYS A 39 3.64 -8.12 8.20
CA LYS A 39 2.61 -7.19 7.72
C LYS A 39 3.00 -6.51 6.40
N ILE A 40 3.45 -7.34 5.46
CA ILE A 40 3.87 -6.92 4.11
C ILE A 40 2.84 -7.42 3.10
N LEU A 41 2.44 -6.53 2.19
CA LEU A 41 1.52 -6.82 1.10
C LEU A 41 2.14 -6.39 -0.22
N HIS A 42 2.20 -7.31 -1.18
CA HIS A 42 2.56 -6.98 -2.55
C HIS A 42 1.31 -7.07 -3.43
N ILE A 43 0.88 -5.91 -3.92
CA ILE A 43 -0.36 -5.78 -4.69
C ILE A 43 -0.07 -5.27 -6.10
N HIS A 44 -0.78 -5.83 -7.07
CA HIS A 44 -0.67 -5.47 -8.48
C HIS A 44 -1.98 -4.88 -8.98
N LYS A 45 -1.90 -3.98 -9.95
CA LYS A 45 -3.08 -3.51 -10.68
C LYS A 45 -2.76 -3.32 -12.14
N ARG A 46 -3.60 -3.90 -13.01
CA ARG A 46 -3.50 -3.69 -14.47
C ARG A 46 -4.24 -2.43 -14.86
N VAL A 47 -3.54 -1.49 -15.51
CA VAL A 47 -4.12 -0.24 -16.03
C VAL A 47 -3.48 0.09 -17.37
N TYR A 48 -4.30 0.32 -18.40
CA TYR A 48 -3.84 0.72 -19.75
C TYR A 48 -2.72 -0.17 -20.32
N GLY A 49 -2.83 -1.49 -20.13
CA GLY A 49 -1.83 -2.46 -20.59
C GLY A 49 -0.53 -2.51 -19.75
N ARG A 50 -0.47 -1.81 -18.62
CA ARG A 50 0.68 -1.79 -17.69
C ARG A 50 0.30 -2.42 -16.36
N THR A 51 1.27 -3.03 -15.68
CA THR A 51 1.11 -3.55 -14.32
C THR A 51 1.77 -2.60 -13.33
N ILE A 52 0.98 -2.08 -12.40
CA ILE A 52 1.44 -1.28 -11.28
C ILE A 52 1.80 -2.23 -10.15
N HIS A 53 2.97 -2.05 -9.55
CA HIS A 53 3.48 -2.86 -8.46
C HIS A 53 3.65 -1.99 -7.22
N LEU A 54 2.85 -2.27 -6.18
CA LEU A 54 2.94 -1.60 -4.89
C LEU A 54 3.31 -2.64 -3.83
N ILE A 55 4.39 -2.38 -3.11
CA ILE A 55 4.80 -3.16 -1.94
C ILE A 55 4.49 -2.30 -0.73
N ILE A 56 3.65 -2.79 0.17
CA ILE A 56 3.14 -2.07 1.32
C ILE A 56 3.72 -2.72 2.56
N HIS A 57 4.40 -1.93 3.37
CA HIS A 57 4.96 -2.32 4.65
C HIS A 57 4.17 -1.62 5.75
N ILE A 58 3.62 -2.39 6.69
CA ILE A 58 2.87 -1.86 7.81
C ILE A 58 3.67 -2.08 9.09
N GLY A 59 4.13 -0.97 9.67
CA GLY A 59 4.81 -0.96 10.95
C GLY A 59 3.83 -1.15 12.11
N ASP A 60 4.28 -1.85 13.13
CA ASP A 60 3.53 -2.07 14.38
C ASP A 60 4.17 -1.33 15.57
N GLY A 61 3.45 -1.26 16.69
CA GLY A 61 3.98 -0.71 17.95
C GLY A 61 3.93 0.82 18.03
N LYS A 62 5.08 1.47 18.30
CA LYS A 62 5.18 2.94 18.46
C LYS A 62 5.15 3.69 17.13
N ASP A 63 5.60 3.07 16.05
CA ASP A 63 5.72 3.75 14.76
C ASP A 63 4.39 3.88 14.01
N ARG A 64 3.49 2.89 14.18
CA ARG A 64 2.13 2.81 13.59
C ARG A 64 2.10 3.40 12.17
N SER A 65 3.05 2.99 11.35
CA SER A 65 3.34 3.62 10.08
C SER A 65 3.03 2.69 8.92
N LEU A 66 2.89 3.27 7.74
CA LEU A 66 2.77 2.55 6.50
C LEU A 66 3.74 3.17 5.51
N ALA A 67 4.53 2.32 4.87
CA ALA A 67 5.39 2.67 3.76
C ALA A 67 4.92 1.93 2.51
N ILE A 68 4.88 2.62 1.37
CA ILE A 68 4.58 2.04 0.06
C ILE A 68 5.80 2.23 -0.83
N ASP A 69 6.42 1.13 -1.18
CA ASP A 69 7.46 1.03 -2.18
C ASP A 69 6.85 0.77 -3.56
N VAL A 70 7.24 1.59 -4.51
CA VAL A 70 6.80 1.49 -5.89
C VAL A 70 7.93 0.90 -6.72
N LYS A 71 7.72 -0.26 -7.33
CA LYS A 71 8.75 -0.94 -8.11
C LYS A 71 9.16 -0.10 -9.34
N PRO A 72 10.46 -0.07 -9.70
CA PRO A 72 10.96 0.73 -10.83
C PRO A 72 10.46 0.19 -12.18
N GLY A 73 10.31 1.10 -13.15
CA GLY A 73 9.84 0.81 -14.52
C GLY A 73 8.88 1.85 -15.07
N TYR A 74 8.07 2.48 -14.21
CA TYR A 74 7.13 3.57 -14.53
C TYR A 74 6.91 4.46 -13.30
N GLU A 75 7.99 5.00 -12.74
CA GLU A 75 8.00 5.62 -11.41
C GLU A 75 6.94 6.72 -11.25
N GLY A 76 6.80 7.67 -12.18
CA GLY A 76 5.78 8.73 -12.07
C GLY A 76 4.34 8.21 -12.04
N PHE A 77 3.98 7.36 -13.00
CA PHE A 77 2.63 6.79 -13.10
C PHE A 77 2.30 5.91 -11.89
N SER A 78 3.19 4.99 -11.53
CA SER A 78 2.97 4.09 -10.40
C SER A 78 2.98 4.83 -9.06
N MET A 79 3.73 5.93 -8.93
CA MET A 79 3.71 6.82 -7.76
C MET A 79 2.38 7.54 -7.60
N ASP A 80 1.74 7.98 -8.68
CA ASP A 80 0.41 8.59 -8.59
C ASP A 80 -0.65 7.60 -8.08
N TYR A 81 -0.56 6.34 -8.50
CA TYR A 81 -1.42 5.28 -7.96
C TYR A 81 -1.08 4.95 -6.51
N GLY A 82 0.21 4.90 -6.15
CA GLY A 82 0.64 4.76 -4.75
C GLY A 82 0.09 5.90 -3.87
N ARG A 83 0.13 7.15 -4.34
CA ARG A 83 -0.42 8.32 -3.65
C ARG A 83 -1.93 8.23 -3.50
N ARG A 84 -2.65 7.90 -4.58
CA ARG A 84 -4.11 7.71 -4.52
C ARG A 84 -4.49 6.61 -3.54
N PHE A 85 -3.75 5.51 -3.55
CA PHE A 85 -3.97 4.41 -2.62
C PHE A 85 -3.75 4.86 -1.17
N LEU A 86 -2.65 5.57 -0.90
CA LEU A 86 -2.35 6.14 0.42
C LEU A 86 -3.44 7.10 0.91
N GLU A 87 -3.96 7.98 0.05
CA GLU A 87 -5.04 8.91 0.39
C GLU A 87 -6.33 8.19 0.78
N GLU A 88 -6.65 7.08 0.11
CA GLU A 88 -7.81 6.25 0.46
C GLU A 88 -7.63 5.57 1.81
N ILE A 89 -6.41 5.10 2.13
CA ILE A 89 -6.11 4.56 3.47
C ILE A 89 -6.29 5.66 4.53
N LYS A 90 -5.81 6.89 4.28
CA LYS A 90 -5.98 8.04 5.20
C LYS A 90 -7.44 8.36 5.50
N LYS A 91 -8.36 8.19 4.54
CA LYS A 91 -9.80 8.41 4.76
C LYS A 91 -10.41 7.39 5.72
N VAL A 92 -9.96 6.13 5.66
CA VAL A 92 -10.56 5.03 6.41
C VAL A 92 -9.86 4.78 7.75
N ALA A 93 -8.60 5.17 7.89
CA ALA A 93 -7.75 4.92 9.07
C ALA A 93 -7.50 6.18 9.93
N ARG A 94 -8.39 7.19 9.84
CA ARG A 94 -8.33 8.42 10.65
C ARG A 94 -8.65 8.17 12.12
#